data_AF-Q6LKB7-F1
#
_entry.id   AF-Q6LKB7-F1
#
_cell.length_a   1.000
_cell.length_b   1.000
_cell.length_c   1.000
_cell.angle_alpha   90.00
_cell.angle_beta   90.00
_cell.angle_gamma   90.00
#
_symmetry.space_group_name_H-M   'P 1'
#
loop_
_entity.id
_entity.type
_entity.pdbx_description
1 polymer ?
#
loop_
_entity_poly.entity_id
_entity_poly.type
_entity_poly.pdbx_seq_one_letter_code
_entity_poly.pdbx_strand_id
1 'polypeptide(L)'
;MHTTQTHQQHPISLYLKVWGLLFLLSTLSYMVDYLHVQGILRWSLIIIFMLLKAGLIASIFMHMLWEKLALVCSIFLPPLALLVLVTLMATEAEYIFSLRTLFFTST
;
A
#
# COMPACT_ATOMS: atom_id res chain seq x y z
N MET A 1 -14.25 48.73 18.29
CA MET A 1 -14.85 47.79 17.32
C MET A 1 -13.71 46.91 16.81
N HIS A 2 -13.46 45.77 17.45
CA HIS A 2 -12.37 44.86 17.09
C HIS A 2 -12.98 43.74 16.24
N THR A 3 -12.55 43.64 14.99
CA THR A 3 -13.08 42.71 13.99
C THR A 3 -12.67 41.29 14.33
N THR A 4 -13.63 40.47 14.74
CA THR A 4 -13.47 39.03 14.95
C THR A 4 -13.05 38.40 13.62
N GLN A 5 -11.76 38.14 13.45
CA GLN A 5 -11.20 37.39 12.33
C GLN A 5 -11.81 35.98 12.37
N THR A 6 -12.81 35.74 11.53
CA THR A 6 -13.36 34.42 11.27
C THR A 6 -12.32 33.60 10.52
N HIS A 7 -11.35 33.06 11.26
CA HIS A 7 -10.44 32.03 10.78
C HIS A 7 -11.29 30.91 10.18
N GLN A 8 -11.23 30.78 8.85
CA GLN A 8 -11.70 29.64 8.08
C GLN A 8 -11.10 28.36 8.67
N GLN A 9 -11.84 27.76 9.61
CA GLN A 9 -11.39 26.72 10.54
C GLN A 9 -11.32 25.31 9.92
N HIS A 10 -11.22 25.22 8.59
CA HIS A 10 -11.38 23.96 7.86
C HIS A 10 -10.13 23.17 7.40
N PRO A 11 -8.86 23.58 7.65
CA PRO A 11 -7.71 22.74 7.27
C PRO A 11 -7.03 21.99 8.43
N ILE A 12 -7.01 22.51 9.67
CA ILE A 12 -6.16 21.96 10.74
C ILE A 12 -6.59 20.55 11.22
N SER A 13 -7.90 20.32 11.28
CA SER A 13 -8.47 19.03 11.70
C SER A 13 -8.22 17.94 10.66
N LEU A 14 -8.19 18.30 9.37
CA LEU A 14 -7.87 17.39 8.28
C LEU A 14 -6.42 16.89 8.41
N TYR A 15 -5.47 17.80 8.61
CA TYR A 15 -4.06 17.45 8.78
C TYR A 15 -3.80 16.57 10.02
N LEU A 16 -4.43 16.85 11.16
CA LEU A 16 -4.29 16.00 12.35
C LEU A 16 -4.85 14.58 12.13
N LYS A 17 -5.96 14.45 11.39
CA LYS A 17 -6.53 13.15 11.01
C LYS A 17 -5.60 12.36 10.09
N VAL A 18 -5.04 13.03 9.08
CA VAL A 18 -4.08 12.45 8.14
C VAL A 18 -2.81 12.02 8.85
N TRP A 19 -2.28 12.89 9.71
CA TRP A 19 -1.11 12.62 10.52
C TRP A 19 -1.34 11.39 11.42
N GLY A 20 -2.49 11.32 12.09
CA GLY A 20 -2.88 10.17 12.92
C GLY A 20 -3.00 8.86 12.11
N LEU A 21 -3.60 8.91 10.92
CA LEU A 21 -3.70 7.74 10.04
C LEU A 21 -2.33 7.26 9.54
N LEU A 22 -1.45 8.17 9.11
CA LEU A 22 -0.08 7.82 8.70
C LEU A 22 0.73 7.25 9.87
N PHE A 23 0.58 7.82 11.06
CA PHE A 23 1.24 7.34 12.27
C PHE A 23 0.77 5.93 12.65
N LEU A 24 -0.55 5.70 12.62
CA LEU A 24 -1.14 4.40 12.89
C LEU A 24 -0.66 3.36 11.87
N LEU A 25 -0.63 3.70 10.58
CA LEU A 25 -0.09 2.82 9.54
C LEU A 25 1.40 2.50 9.74
N SER A 26 2.19 3.51 10.11
CA SER A 26 3.62 3.32 10.40
C SER A 26 3.83 2.42 11.61
N THR A 27 3.01 2.57 12.65
CA THR A 27 3.04 1.75 13.86
C THR A 27 2.62 0.31 13.56
N LEU A 28 1.53 0.14 12.80
CA LEU A 28 1.09 -1.17 12.32
C LEU A 28 2.17 -1.85 11.46
N SER A 29 2.81 -1.11 10.55
CA SER A 29 3.91 -1.62 9.71
C SER A 29 5.06 -2.13 10.55
N TYR A 30 5.42 -1.38 11.58
CA TYR A 30 6.52 -1.73 12.47
C TYR A 30 6.18 -2.95 13.34
N MET A 31 4.94 -3.04 13.81
CA MET A 31 4.48 -4.16 14.64
C MET A 31 4.38 -5.46 13.85
N VAL A 32 3.98 -5.37 12.58
CA VAL A 32 3.96 -6.49 11.65
C VAL A 32 5.38 -7.00 11.33
N ASP A 33 6.35 -6.09 11.19
CA ASP A 33 7.76 -6.44 10.98
C ASP A 33 8.32 -7.15 12.22
N TYR A 34 7.89 -6.71 13.41
CA TYR A 34 8.23 -7.32 14.69
C TYR A 34 7.73 -8.75 14.87
N LEU A 35 6.63 -9.12 14.21
CA LEU A 35 6.11 -10.49 14.21
C LEU A 35 6.98 -11.47 13.38
N HIS A 36 8.09 -10.98 12.80
CA HIS A 36 9.18 -11.75 12.22
C HIS A 36 8.74 -12.91 11.33
N VAL A 37 7.69 -12.68 10.54
CA VAL A 37 7.05 -13.71 9.74
C VAL A 37 8.02 -14.15 8.63
N GLN A 38 8.58 -15.36 8.72
CA GLN A 38 9.54 -15.87 7.74
C GLN A 38 8.86 -16.31 6.43
N GLY A 39 9.52 -16.11 5.29
CA GLY A 39 9.07 -16.56 3.98
C GLY A 39 8.28 -15.52 3.16
N ILE A 40 7.36 -16.00 2.32
CA ILE A 40 6.55 -15.20 1.38
C ILE A 40 5.67 -14.13 2.07
N LEU A 41 5.34 -14.35 3.34
CA LEU A 41 4.53 -13.41 4.14
C LEU A 41 5.22 -12.06 4.33
N ARG A 42 6.55 -12.01 4.47
CA ARG A 42 7.30 -10.73 4.54
C ARG A 42 7.13 -9.91 3.27
N TRP A 43 7.22 -10.56 2.11
CA TRP A 43 7.12 -9.90 0.81
C TRP A 43 5.72 -9.32 0.57
N SER A 44 4.67 -10.12 0.79
CA SER A 44 3.28 -9.65 0.64
C SER A 44 2.98 -8.46 1.55
N LEU A 45 3.49 -8.52 2.77
CA LEU A 45 3.17 -7.56 3.80
C LEU A 45 3.90 -6.21 3.61
N ILE A 46 5.15 -6.24 3.16
CA ILE A 46 5.87 -5.03 2.71
C ILE A 46 5.09 -4.35 1.58
N ILE A 47 4.68 -5.11 0.56
CA ILE A 47 3.92 -4.59 -0.58
C ILE A 47 2.58 -4.00 -0.13
N ILE A 48 1.86 -4.67 0.77
CA ILE A 48 0.62 -4.18 1.36
C ILE A 48 0.84 -2.86 2.11
N PHE A 49 1.85 -2.76 2.97
CA PHE A 49 2.14 -1.51 3.67
C PHE A 49 2.54 -0.38 2.74
N MET A 50 3.28 -0.70 1.67
CA MET A 50 3.68 0.26 0.63
C MET A 50 2.46 0.80 -0.13
N LEU A 51 1.54 -0.08 -0.55
CA LEU A 51 0.28 0.29 -1.20
C LEU A 51 -0.66 1.05 -0.27
N LEU A 52 -0.79 0.62 0.99
CA LEU A 52 -1.73 1.21 1.94
C LEU A 52 -1.32 2.65 2.28
N LYS A 53 -0.02 2.88 2.53
CA LYS A 53 0.51 4.24 2.76
C LYS A 53 0.34 5.11 1.52
N ALA A 54 0.69 4.60 0.33
CA ALA A 54 0.56 5.34 -0.93
C ALA A 54 -0.90 5.65 -1.27
N GLY A 55 -1.83 4.72 -1.04
CA GLY A 55 -3.26 4.88 -1.27
C GLY A 55 -3.90 5.87 -0.31
N LEU A 56 -3.47 5.91 0.95
CA LEU A 56 -3.87 6.94 1.91
C LEU A 56 -3.41 8.33 1.44
N ILE A 57 -2.15 8.47 1.05
CA ILE A 57 -1.61 9.73 0.53
C ILE A 57 -2.38 10.15 -0.74
N ALA A 58 -2.63 9.21 -1.65
CA ALA A 58 -3.43 9.45 -2.85
C ALA A 58 -4.84 9.91 -2.48
N SER A 59 -5.61 9.19 -1.67
CA SER A 59 -6.99 9.54 -1.29
C SER A 59 -7.09 10.96 -0.68
N ILE A 60 -6.10 11.36 0.12
CA ILE A 60 -6.07 12.68 0.78
C ILE A 60 -5.69 13.82 -0.17
N PHE A 61 -4.68 13.62 -1.01
CA PHE A 61 -4.35 14.61 -2.05
C PHE A 61 -5.43 14.67 -3.13
N MET A 62 -6.12 13.56 -3.36
CA MET A 62 -7.00 13.37 -4.50
C MET A 62 -8.45 13.73 -4.24
N HIS A 63 -8.89 13.79 -2.98
CA HIS A 63 -10.17 14.44 -2.63
C HIS A 63 -10.22 15.91 -3.10
N MET A 64 -9.07 16.57 -3.29
CA MET A 64 -8.96 17.93 -3.82
C MET A 64 -8.64 18.00 -5.34
N LEU A 65 -8.33 16.87 -5.99
CA LEU A 65 -7.77 16.81 -7.36
C LEU A 65 -8.68 16.03 -8.33
N TRP A 66 -9.96 16.43 -8.43
CA TRP A 66 -10.91 15.82 -9.37
C TRP A 66 -10.57 16.04 -10.86
N GLU A 67 -9.56 16.87 -11.19
CA GLU A 67 -9.13 17.14 -12.58
C GLU A 67 -7.94 16.28 -13.07
N LYS A 68 -7.29 15.46 -12.22
CA LYS A 68 -6.04 14.73 -12.56
C LYS A 68 -6.07 13.22 -12.27
N LEU A 69 -7.23 12.58 -12.36
CA LEU A 69 -7.37 11.11 -12.19
C LEU A 69 -6.43 10.29 -13.07
N ALA A 70 -6.13 10.78 -14.29
CA ALA A 70 -5.21 10.12 -15.21
C ALA A 70 -3.75 10.03 -14.71
N LEU A 71 -3.27 11.03 -13.95
CA LEU A 71 -1.89 11.02 -13.43
C LEU A 71 -1.71 10.03 -12.29
N VAL A 72 -2.71 9.90 -11.41
CA VAL A 72 -2.67 8.90 -10.33
C VAL A 72 -2.88 7.50 -10.90
N CYS A 73 -3.77 7.33 -11.88
CA CYS A 73 -3.87 6.05 -12.56
C CYS A 73 -2.52 5.67 -13.17
N SER A 74 -1.82 6.60 -13.83
CA SER A 74 -0.48 6.38 -14.38
C SER A 74 0.62 6.11 -13.34
N ILE A 75 0.51 6.61 -12.10
CA ILE A 75 1.46 6.30 -11.03
C ILE A 75 1.17 4.97 -10.33
N PHE A 76 -0.10 4.55 -10.30
CA PHE A 76 -0.54 3.30 -9.69
C PHE A 76 -0.47 2.11 -10.66
N LEU A 77 -0.58 2.37 -11.96
CA LEU A 77 -0.45 1.37 -13.02
C LEU A 77 0.91 0.63 -13.00
N PRO A 78 2.07 1.31 -12.89
CA PRO A 78 3.37 0.64 -12.81
C PRO A 78 3.51 -0.31 -11.60
N PRO A 79 3.19 0.10 -10.35
CA PRO A 79 3.28 -0.82 -9.22
C PRO A 79 2.25 -1.95 -9.29
N LEU A 80 1.06 -1.72 -9.85
CA LEU A 80 0.05 -2.77 -10.02
C LEU A 80 0.49 -3.81 -11.07
N ALA A 81 1.08 -3.36 -12.18
CA ALA A 81 1.62 -4.24 -13.21
C ALA A 81 2.76 -5.11 -12.68
N LEU A 82 3.69 -4.53 -11.90
CA LEU A 82 4.74 -5.27 -11.22
C LEU A 82 4.19 -6.30 -10.23
N LEU A 83 3.14 -5.96 -9.49
CA LEU A 83 2.50 -6.87 -8.55
C LEU A 83 1.88 -8.08 -9.25
N VAL A 84 1.20 -7.87 -10.37
CA VAL A 84 0.66 -8.96 -11.20
C VAL A 84 1.79 -9.83 -11.74
N LEU A 85 2.88 -9.23 -12.24
CA LEU A 85 4.03 -9.96 -12.77
C LEU A 85 4.71 -10.82 -11.70
N VAL A 86 4.96 -10.26 -10.51
CA VAL A 86 5.52 -10.99 -9.37
C VAL A 86 4.59 -12.12 -8.92
N THR A 87 3.28 -11.88 -8.89
CA THR A 87 2.28 -12.90 -8.51
C THR A 87 2.28 -14.06 -9.50
N LEU A 88 2.29 -13.75 -10.80
CA LEU A 88 2.34 -14.75 -11.87
C LEU A 88 3.63 -15.57 -11.79
N MET A 89 4.77 -14.91 -11.58
CA MET A 89 6.06 -15.59 -11.41
C MET A 89 6.09 -16.50 -10.16
N ALA A 90 5.46 -16.08 -9.06
CA ALA A 90 5.35 -16.89 -7.85
C ALA A 90 4.50 -18.14 -8.09
N THR A 91 3.37 -18.02 -8.79
CA THR A 91 2.52 -19.17 -9.13
C THR A 91 3.22 -20.15 -10.07
N GLU A 92 3.98 -19.65 -11.04
CA GLU A 92 4.77 -20.50 -11.94
C GLU A 92 5.87 -21.26 -11.17
N ALA A 93 6.55 -20.59 -10.22
CA ALA A 93 7.57 -21.23 -9.39
C ALA A 93 7.00 -22.41 -8.56
N GLU A 94 5.82 -22.23 -7.96
CA GLU A 94 5.13 -23.30 -7.22
C GLU A 94 4.66 -24.45 -8.12
N TYR A 95 4.18 -24.14 -9.33
CA TYR A 95 3.77 -25.14 -10.30
C TYR A 95 4.96 -26.01 -10.76
N ILE A 96 6.09 -25.39 -11.11
CA ILE A 96 7.33 -26.11 -11.47
C ILE A 96 7.87 -26.94 -10.30
N PHE A 97 7.80 -26.41 -9.07
CA PHE A 97 8.21 -27.16 -7.89
C PHE A 97 7.34 -28.39 -7.65
N SER A 98 6.02 -28.24 -7.78
CA SER A 98 5.07 -29.35 -7.64
C SER A 98 5.28 -30.40 -8.73
N LEU A 99 5.41 -30.02 -9.99
CA LEU A 99 5.70 -30.97 -11.06
C LEU A 99 6.99 -31.75 -10.75
N ARG A 100 8.05 -31.07 -10.31
CA ARG A 100 9.32 -31.69 -9.97
C ARG A 100 9.18 -32.76 -8.87
N THR A 101 8.47 -32.46 -7.77
CA THR A 101 8.29 -33.42 -6.67
C THR A 101 7.46 -34.63 -7.11
N LEU A 102 6.51 -34.44 -8.03
CA LEU A 102 5.66 -35.50 -8.55
C LEU A 102 6.48 -36.46 -9.43
N PHE A 103 7.29 -35.92 -10.34
CA PHE A 103 8.19 -36.71 -11.19
C PHE A 103 9.23 -37.49 -10.38
N PHE A 104 9.83 -36.89 -9.34
CA PHE A 104 10.79 -37.57 -8.47
C PHE A 104 10.17 -38.61 -7.53
N THR A 105 8.87 -38.52 -7.24
CA THR A 105 8.15 -39.51 -6.41
C THR A 105 7.64 -40.70 -7.24
N SER A 106 7.40 -40.50 -8.54
CA SER A 106 6.87 -41.54 -9.45
C SER A 106 7.93 -42.47 -10.07
N THR A 107 9.19 -42.43 -9.59
CA THR A 107 10.28 -43.35 -9.98
C THR A 107 10.85 -43.98 -8.72
#